data_AF-A0A1R0Z7N3-F1
#
_entry.id   AF-A0A1R0Z7N3-F1
#
_cell.length_a   1.000
_cell.length_b   1.000
_cell.length_c   1.000
_cell.angle_alpha   90.00
_cell.angle_beta   90.00
_cell.angle_gamma   90.00
#
_symmetry.space_group_name_H-M   'P 1'
#
loop_
_entity.id
_entity.type
_entity.pdbx_description
1 polymer ?
#
loop_
_entity_poly.entity_id
_entity_poly.type
_entity_poly.pdbx_seq_one_letter_code
_entity_poly.pdbx_strand_id
1 'polypeptide(L)'
;MLAYARLKAEGLTVTFMEGDARTFESDKRFSMIYLTGNAFQAFLSDQDQNDLLTTVHKHLQPHGIFAFETRNPEGTDLSDQEETEWGSFIDKDGNNVKVSGTQCYDASQHIMHWVTMRDWGDKRTTSRIACRFTDQATLQSLLTRHGFRVEHQYADWDKTPFSPSSSSIISVCRKC
;
A
#
# COMPACT_ATOMS: atom_id res chain seq x y z
N MET A 1 4.42 -15.23 -1.56
CA MET A 1 3.77 -14.54 -0.42
C MET A 1 2.76 -15.44 0.29
N LEU A 2 1.71 -15.92 -0.37
CA LEU A 2 0.64 -16.71 0.29
C LEU A 2 1.11 -17.98 0.99
N ALA A 3 2.04 -18.74 0.40
CA ALA A 3 2.59 -19.93 1.05
C ALA A 3 3.23 -19.62 2.41
N TYR A 4 4.00 -18.52 2.51
CA TYR A 4 4.61 -18.09 3.75
C TYR A 4 3.60 -17.52 4.75
N ALA A 5 2.56 -16.82 4.26
CA ALA A 5 1.47 -16.35 5.12
C ALA A 5 0.70 -17.52 5.76
N ARG A 6 0.44 -18.61 5.00
CA ARG A 6 -0.18 -19.83 5.53
C ARG A 6 0.66 -20.50 6.61
N LEU A 7 1.99 -20.56 6.42
CA LEU A 7 2.91 -21.07 7.45
C LEU A 7 2.83 -20.25 8.75
N LYS A 8 2.81 -18.92 8.65
CA LYS A 8 2.70 -18.04 9.82
C LYS A 8 1.34 -18.06 10.52
N ALA A 9 0.28 -18.44 9.80
CA ALA A 9 -1.08 -18.48 10.31
C ALA A 9 -1.50 -19.90 10.77
N GLU A 10 -0.55 -20.80 10.96
CA GLU A 10 -0.83 -22.15 11.48
C GLU A 10 -1.62 -22.07 12.79
N GLY A 11 -2.72 -22.82 12.87
CA GLY A 11 -3.65 -22.79 14.02
C GLY A 11 -4.70 -21.67 13.99
N LEU A 12 -4.67 -20.76 13.02
CA LEU A 12 -5.69 -19.71 12.85
C LEU A 12 -6.72 -20.07 11.78
N THR A 13 -7.97 -19.69 12.01
CA THR A 13 -9.06 -19.86 11.03
C THR A 13 -9.04 -18.71 10.02
N VAL A 14 -8.13 -18.76 9.04
CA VAL A 14 -7.97 -17.73 8.00
C VAL A 14 -8.00 -18.37 6.60
N THR A 15 -8.78 -17.78 5.69
CA THR A 15 -8.81 -18.19 4.28
C THR A 15 -7.89 -17.30 3.45
N PHE A 16 -6.86 -17.89 2.84
CA PHE A 16 -5.93 -17.19 1.96
C PHE A 16 -6.28 -17.42 0.50
N MET A 17 -6.62 -16.33 -0.20
CA MET A 17 -6.99 -16.34 -1.62
C MET A 17 -5.96 -15.58 -2.44
N GLU A 18 -5.64 -16.12 -3.61
CA GLU A 18 -4.89 -15.40 -4.64
C GLU A 18 -5.88 -14.71 -5.57
N GLY A 19 -5.68 -13.42 -5.83
CA GLY A 19 -6.57 -12.66 -6.68
C GLY A 19 -6.11 -11.21 -6.84
N ASP A 20 -6.67 -10.54 -7.84
CA ASP A 20 -6.47 -9.12 -8.08
C ASP A 20 -7.57 -8.32 -7.38
N ALA A 21 -7.20 -7.39 -6.51
CA ALA A 21 -8.15 -6.59 -5.75
C ALA A 21 -9.02 -5.66 -6.61
N ARG A 22 -8.62 -5.40 -7.87
CA ARG A 22 -9.41 -4.59 -8.84
C ARG A 22 -10.58 -5.36 -9.44
N THR A 23 -10.51 -6.68 -9.44
CA THR A 23 -11.48 -7.56 -10.13
C THR A 23 -11.94 -8.72 -9.26
N PHE A 24 -11.65 -8.67 -7.96
CA PHE A 24 -12.06 -9.69 -7.01
C PHE A 24 -13.58 -9.79 -6.96
N GLU A 25 -14.09 -11.02 -6.96
CA GLU A 25 -15.52 -11.32 -6.93
C GLU A 25 -15.84 -12.35 -5.85
N SER A 26 -16.90 -12.10 -5.09
CA SER A 26 -17.44 -13.04 -4.12
C SER A 26 -18.92 -12.78 -3.86
N ASP A 27 -19.67 -13.85 -3.59
CA ASP A 27 -21.04 -13.76 -3.09
C ASP A 27 -21.10 -13.23 -1.64
N LYS A 28 -19.97 -13.27 -0.93
CA LYS A 28 -19.88 -12.76 0.45
C LYS A 28 -19.84 -11.23 0.47
N ARG A 29 -20.33 -10.67 1.57
CA ARG A 29 -20.18 -9.26 1.92
C ARG A 29 -19.56 -9.12 3.30
N PHE A 30 -18.66 -8.17 3.44
CA PHE A 30 -17.85 -8.00 4.64
C PHE A 30 -18.31 -6.76 5.42
N SER A 31 -18.32 -6.85 6.75
CA SER A 31 -18.56 -5.70 7.62
C SER A 31 -17.38 -4.73 7.63
N MET A 32 -16.18 -5.23 7.34
CA MET A 32 -14.96 -4.45 7.23
C MET A 32 -14.04 -5.02 6.14
N ILE A 33 -13.43 -4.13 5.36
CA ILE A 33 -12.32 -4.42 4.45
C ILE A 33 -11.19 -3.48 4.84
N TYR A 34 -9.95 -3.97 4.78
CA TYR A 34 -8.80 -3.13 5.04
C TYR A 34 -7.63 -3.46 4.13
N LEU A 35 -6.77 -2.46 3.91
CA LEU A 35 -5.48 -2.59 3.27
C LEU A 35 -4.42 -2.13 4.26
N THR A 36 -3.29 -2.83 4.32
CA THR A 36 -2.14 -2.48 5.17
C THR A 36 -0.84 -2.52 4.39
N GLY A 37 0.21 -1.91 4.93
CA GLY A 37 1.53 -1.83 4.31
C GLY A 37 1.58 -0.86 3.13
N ASN A 38 0.80 0.23 3.18
CA ASN A 38 0.65 1.19 2.07
C ASN A 38 0.20 0.54 0.75
N ALA A 39 -0.55 -0.56 0.82
CA ALA A 39 -0.93 -1.32 -0.38
C ALA A 39 -1.77 -0.52 -1.38
N PHE A 40 -2.47 0.54 -0.94
CA PHE A 40 -3.17 1.46 -1.83
C PHE A 40 -2.25 2.12 -2.88
N GLN A 41 -0.95 2.26 -2.58
CA GLN A 41 0.00 2.85 -3.52
C GLN A 41 0.39 1.91 -4.67
N ALA A 42 0.04 0.62 -4.60
CA ALA A 42 0.30 -0.34 -5.68
C ALA A 42 -0.67 -0.18 -6.87
N PHE A 43 -1.69 0.67 -6.74
CA PHE A 43 -2.66 0.98 -7.79
C PHE A 43 -2.19 2.23 -8.53
N LEU A 44 -1.48 2.00 -9.65
CA LEU A 44 -0.58 2.96 -10.28
C LEU A 44 -1.26 3.93 -11.24
N SER A 45 -2.57 3.81 -11.46
CA SER A 45 -3.35 4.68 -12.33
C SER A 45 -4.67 5.06 -11.69
N ASP A 46 -5.33 6.08 -12.25
CA ASP A 46 -6.67 6.47 -11.79
C ASP A 46 -7.63 5.30 -11.97
N GLN A 47 -7.52 4.58 -13.08
CA GLN A 47 -8.34 3.41 -13.35
C GLN A 47 -8.13 2.33 -12.30
N ASP A 48 -6.89 2.03 -11.91
CA ASP A 48 -6.60 1.03 -10.88
C ASP A 48 -7.22 1.39 -9.52
N GLN A 49 -7.12 2.66 -9.12
CA GLN A 49 -7.72 3.14 -7.86
C GLN A 49 -9.24 3.14 -7.94
N ASN A 50 -9.83 3.51 -9.09
CA ASN A 50 -11.28 3.44 -9.30
C ASN A 50 -11.80 2.00 -9.25
N ASP A 51 -11.11 1.05 -9.89
CA ASP A 51 -11.50 -0.36 -9.93
C ASP A 51 -11.37 -1.03 -8.55
N LEU A 52 -10.31 -0.70 -7.81
CA LEU A 52 -10.16 -1.10 -6.42
C LEU A 52 -11.33 -0.60 -5.57
N LEU A 53 -11.59 0.71 -5.59
CA LEU A 53 -12.64 1.32 -4.74
C LEU A 53 -14.03 0.80 -5.11
N THR A 54 -14.29 0.59 -6.40
CA THR A 54 -15.53 -0.05 -6.90
C THR A 54 -15.66 -1.46 -6.32
N THR A 55 -14.59 -2.25 -6.37
CA THR A 55 -14.57 -3.62 -5.86
C THR A 55 -14.76 -3.67 -4.34
N VAL A 56 -14.07 -2.81 -3.58
CA VAL A 56 -14.23 -2.69 -2.14
C VAL A 56 -15.67 -2.29 -1.80
N HIS A 57 -16.19 -1.25 -2.45
CA HIS A 57 -17.56 -0.79 -2.22
C HIS A 57 -18.58 -1.88 -2.51
N LYS A 58 -18.44 -2.60 -3.63
CA LYS A 58 -19.29 -3.73 -4.01
C LYS A 58 -19.33 -4.82 -2.94
N HIS A 59 -18.18 -5.14 -2.33
CA HIS A 59 -18.04 -6.25 -1.38
C HIS A 59 -18.27 -5.87 0.09
N LEU A 60 -18.42 -4.59 0.41
CA LEU A 60 -18.85 -4.16 1.74
C LEU A 60 -20.36 -4.31 1.94
N GLN A 61 -20.75 -4.69 3.15
CA GLN A 61 -22.13 -4.58 3.63
C GLN A 61 -22.56 -3.10 3.70
N PRO A 62 -23.87 -2.79 3.67
CA PRO A 62 -24.33 -1.43 3.99
C PRO A 62 -23.73 -0.95 5.32
N HIS A 63 -23.22 0.28 5.36
CA HIS A 63 -22.53 0.85 6.53
C HIS A 63 -21.25 0.11 6.97
N GLY A 64 -20.69 -0.76 6.12
CA GLY A 64 -19.40 -1.40 6.34
C GLY A 64 -18.24 -0.40 6.35
N ILE A 65 -17.12 -0.82 6.95
CA ILE A 65 -15.92 0.01 7.11
C ILE A 65 -14.87 -0.35 6.06
N PHE A 66 -14.32 0.66 5.41
CA PHE A 66 -13.06 0.54 4.67
C PHE A 66 -11.96 1.30 5.42
N ALA A 67 -10.88 0.62 5.82
CA ALA A 67 -9.76 1.25 6.51
C ALA A 67 -8.45 0.96 5.79
N PHE A 68 -7.66 1.98 5.51
CA PHE A 68 -6.38 1.81 4.83
C PHE A 68 -5.44 2.98 5.11
N GLU A 69 -4.16 2.75 4.91
CA GLU A 69 -3.12 3.77 4.90
C GLU A 69 -2.48 3.93 3.52
N THR A 70 -2.00 5.16 3.28
CA THR A 70 -1.12 5.52 2.18
C THR A 70 -0.14 6.57 2.67
N ARG A 71 1.06 6.63 2.07
CA ARG A 71 1.96 7.75 2.32
C ARG A 71 1.40 9.05 1.73
N ASN A 72 1.58 10.14 2.46
CA ASN A 72 1.22 11.48 2.04
C ASN A 72 2.37 12.08 1.22
N PRO A 73 2.15 12.55 -0.02
CA PRO A 73 3.19 13.24 -0.77
C PRO A 73 3.74 14.47 -0.04
N GLU A 74 2.90 15.24 0.65
CA GLU A 74 3.31 16.49 1.35
C GLU A 74 4.19 16.24 2.59
N GLY A 75 4.17 15.03 3.15
CA GLY A 75 4.98 14.63 4.30
C GLY A 75 6.07 13.61 3.97
N THR A 76 6.34 13.37 2.69
CA THR A 76 7.32 12.38 2.23
C THR A 76 8.36 13.04 1.34
N ASP A 77 9.63 12.69 1.54
CA ASP A 77 10.69 13.06 0.59
C ASP A 77 10.53 12.25 -0.70
N LEU A 78 10.26 12.96 -1.80
CA LEU A 78 10.09 12.40 -3.14
C LEU A 78 11.26 12.75 -4.07
N SER A 79 12.44 13.01 -3.52
CA SER A 79 13.64 13.32 -4.29
C SER A 79 14.21 12.11 -5.04
N ASP A 80 14.79 12.39 -6.21
CA ASP A 80 15.58 11.42 -6.95
C ASP A 80 16.87 11.09 -6.19
N GLN A 81 17.29 9.82 -6.27
CA GLN A 81 18.54 9.35 -5.69
C GLN A 81 19.23 8.37 -6.62
N GLU A 82 20.51 8.65 -6.88
CA GLU A 82 21.42 7.70 -7.51
C GLU A 82 21.65 6.47 -6.62
N GLU A 83 22.36 5.47 -7.14
CA GLU A 83 22.61 4.24 -6.38
C GLU A 83 23.36 4.55 -5.07
N THR A 84 22.72 4.24 -3.95
CA THR A 84 23.28 4.41 -2.60
C THR A 84 23.14 3.12 -1.80
N GLU A 85 24.06 2.89 -0.86
CA GLU A 85 23.97 1.75 0.06
C GLU A 85 22.90 2.05 1.12
N TRP A 86 21.89 1.18 1.21
CA TRP A 86 20.79 1.30 2.18
C TRP A 86 20.99 0.42 3.41
N GLY A 87 21.97 -0.49 3.36
CA GLY A 87 22.38 -1.32 4.50
C GLY A 87 22.66 -2.75 4.11
N SER A 88 22.61 -3.65 5.09
CA SER A 88 22.80 -5.08 4.88
C SER A 88 21.94 -5.91 5.83
N PHE A 89 21.73 -7.18 5.50
CA PHE A 89 21.05 -8.14 6.37
C PHE A 89 21.67 -9.53 6.23
N ILE A 90 21.47 -10.38 7.24
CA ILE A 90 21.85 -11.80 7.19
C ILE A 90 20.67 -12.60 6.65
N ASP A 91 20.87 -13.35 5.58
CA ASP A 91 19.82 -14.21 5.03
C ASP A 91 19.63 -15.50 5.84
N LYS A 92 18.66 -16.32 5.43
CA LYS A 92 18.32 -17.58 6.13
C LYS A 92 19.47 -18.61 6.16
N ASP A 93 20.45 -18.48 5.26
CA ASP A 93 21.58 -19.40 5.12
C ASP A 93 22.85 -18.82 5.80
N GLY A 94 22.73 -17.66 6.47
CA GLY A 94 23.82 -17.02 7.20
C GLY A 94 24.69 -16.08 6.36
N ASN A 95 24.31 -15.82 5.10
CA ASN A 95 25.10 -14.95 4.22
C ASN A 95 24.79 -13.48 4.50
N ASN A 96 25.82 -12.64 4.51
CA ASN A 96 25.64 -11.20 4.56
C ASN A 96 25.27 -10.66 3.17
N VAL A 97 24.13 -9.98 3.09
CA VAL A 97 23.57 -9.44 1.85
C VAL A 97 23.62 -7.93 1.91
N LYS A 98 24.37 -7.30 1.00
CA LYS A 98 24.39 -5.85 0.84
C LYS A 98 23.19 -5.39 0.05
N VAL A 99 22.59 -4.28 0.45
CA VAL A 99 21.42 -3.69 -0.19
C VAL A 99 21.76 -2.28 -0.62
N SER A 100 21.64 -2.03 -1.92
CA SER A 100 21.73 -0.69 -2.50
C SER A 100 20.48 -0.40 -3.34
N GLY A 101 20.23 0.85 -3.65
CA GLY A 101 19.10 1.19 -4.51
C GLY A 101 19.13 2.59 -5.07
N THR A 102 18.27 2.80 -6.06
CA THR A 102 17.99 4.10 -6.68
C THR A 102 16.55 4.51 -6.43
N GLN A 103 16.28 5.80 -6.50
CA GLN A 103 14.94 6.39 -6.39
C GLN A 103 14.73 7.36 -7.55
N CYS A 104 13.56 7.32 -8.19
CA CYS A 104 13.18 8.27 -9.23
C CYS A 104 11.70 8.60 -9.13
N TYR A 105 11.35 9.88 -9.07
CA TYR A 105 9.99 10.36 -8.97
C TYR A 105 9.47 10.90 -10.31
N ASP A 106 8.49 10.21 -10.88
CA ASP A 106 7.69 10.71 -12.00
C ASP A 106 6.60 11.65 -11.48
N ALA A 107 6.90 12.95 -11.47
CA ALA A 107 5.96 13.98 -11.04
C ALA A 107 4.71 14.09 -11.93
N SER A 108 4.75 13.61 -13.19
CA SER A 108 3.60 13.68 -14.11
C SER A 108 2.54 12.62 -13.79
N GLN A 109 2.97 11.47 -13.27
CA GLN A 109 2.09 10.37 -12.86
C GLN A 109 1.92 10.27 -11.34
N HIS A 110 2.69 11.04 -10.58
CA HIS A 110 2.84 10.97 -9.13
C HIS A 110 3.33 9.59 -8.67
N ILE A 111 4.28 9.00 -9.40
CA ILE A 111 4.78 7.65 -9.12
C ILE A 111 6.24 7.73 -8.70
N MET A 112 6.54 7.16 -7.53
CA MET A 112 7.92 6.92 -7.12
C MET A 112 8.35 5.51 -7.53
N HIS A 113 9.50 5.42 -8.16
CA HIS A 113 10.13 4.18 -8.58
C HIS A 113 11.36 3.90 -7.72
N TRP A 114 11.42 2.69 -7.16
CA TRP A 114 12.62 2.17 -6.50
C TRP A 114 13.19 1.01 -7.29
N VAL A 115 14.50 1.04 -7.48
CA VAL A 115 15.26 -0.15 -7.87
C VAL A 115 16.07 -0.57 -6.65
N THR A 116 15.88 -1.81 -6.20
CA THR A 116 16.65 -2.38 -5.08
C THR A 116 17.53 -3.48 -5.60
N MET A 117 18.82 -3.36 -5.34
CA MET A 117 19.83 -4.36 -5.65
C MET A 117 20.24 -5.05 -4.35
N ARG A 118 20.28 -6.39 -4.39
CA ARG A 118 20.74 -7.22 -3.27
C ARG A 118 21.92 -8.05 -3.76
N ASP A 119 23.04 -7.95 -3.05
CA ASP A 119 24.32 -8.54 -3.43
C ASP A 119 24.83 -9.49 -2.33
N TRP A 120 24.98 -10.77 -2.68
CA TRP A 120 25.53 -11.84 -1.85
C TRP A 120 27.04 -12.05 -2.10
N GLY A 121 27.65 -11.27 -3.00
CA GLY A 121 29.04 -11.39 -3.42
C GLY A 121 29.22 -12.29 -4.65
N ASP A 122 28.65 -13.50 -4.62
CA ASP A 122 28.64 -14.44 -5.75
C ASP A 122 27.40 -14.28 -6.65
N LYS A 123 26.35 -13.64 -6.11
CA LYS A 123 25.06 -13.45 -6.76
C LYS A 123 24.52 -12.05 -6.47
N ARG A 124 24.00 -11.40 -7.51
CA ARG A 124 23.26 -10.15 -7.40
C ARG A 124 21.83 -10.32 -7.94
N THR A 125 20.86 -9.72 -7.26
CA THR A 125 19.48 -9.64 -7.74
C THR A 125 18.99 -8.20 -7.74
N THR A 126 18.05 -7.91 -8.64
CA THR A 126 17.44 -6.58 -8.76
C THR A 126 15.93 -6.73 -8.70
N SER A 127 15.27 -5.94 -7.84
CA SER A 127 13.82 -5.80 -7.79
C SER A 127 13.41 -4.37 -8.09
N ARG A 128 12.23 -4.18 -8.69
CA ARG A 128 11.67 -2.86 -8.98
C ARG A 128 10.30 -2.74 -8.33
N ILE A 129 10.04 -1.60 -7.71
CA ILE A 129 8.74 -1.26 -7.11
C ILE A 129 8.35 0.12 -7.62
N ALA A 130 7.08 0.28 -7.94
CA ALA A 130 6.46 1.57 -8.20
C ALA A 130 5.37 1.80 -7.15
N CYS A 131 5.27 3.02 -6.63
CA CYS A 131 4.18 3.43 -5.75
C CYS A 131 3.63 4.77 -6.20
N ARG A 132 2.33 4.83 -6.41
CA ARG A 132 1.64 6.08 -6.65
C ARG A 132 1.37 6.82 -5.34
N PHE A 133 1.61 8.11 -5.33
CA PHE A 133 1.27 9.00 -4.22
C PHE A 133 0.00 9.75 -4.58
N THR A 134 -1.01 9.63 -3.71
CA THR A 134 -2.27 10.35 -3.84
C THR A 134 -2.35 11.33 -2.68
N ASP A 135 -2.43 12.63 -2.98
CA ASP A 135 -2.59 13.67 -1.97
C ASP A 135 -3.95 13.56 -1.26
N GLN A 136 -4.06 14.20 -0.09
CA GLN A 136 -5.24 14.10 0.76
C GLN A 136 -6.52 14.60 0.09
N ALA A 137 -6.45 15.66 -0.72
CA ALA A 137 -7.63 16.24 -1.37
C ALA A 137 -8.12 15.35 -2.52
N THR A 138 -7.19 14.85 -3.34
CA THR A 138 -7.48 13.87 -4.39
C THR A 138 -8.06 12.58 -3.80
N LEU A 139 -7.49 12.09 -2.69
CA LEU A 139 -7.97 10.92 -1.98
C LEU A 139 -9.40 11.11 -1.46
N GLN A 140 -9.69 12.26 -0.84
CA GLN A 140 -11.03 12.61 -0.36
C GLN A 140 -12.07 12.62 -1.49
N SER A 141 -11.71 13.19 -2.65
CA SER A 141 -12.56 13.24 -3.85
C SER A 141 -12.85 11.83 -4.40
N LEU A 142 -11.80 11.01 -4.55
CA LEU A 142 -11.90 9.61 -4.97
C LEU A 142 -12.85 8.81 -4.07
N LEU A 143 -12.64 8.85 -2.76
CA LEU A 143 -13.45 8.11 -1.80
C LEU A 143 -14.92 8.55 -1.86
N THR A 144 -15.17 9.86 -1.88
CA THR A 144 -16.54 10.41 -1.94
C THR A 144 -17.25 9.98 -3.23
N ARG A 145 -16.57 10.04 -4.39
CA ARG A 145 -17.11 9.61 -5.68
C ARG A 145 -17.50 8.13 -5.70
N HIS A 146 -16.81 7.29 -4.93
CA HIS A 146 -17.07 5.85 -4.81
C HIS A 146 -18.03 5.47 -3.68
N GLY A 147 -18.79 6.43 -3.15
CA GLY A 147 -19.82 6.16 -2.14
C GLY A 147 -19.26 5.94 -0.74
N PHE A 148 -18.06 6.45 -0.45
CA PHE A 148 -17.50 6.42 0.90
C PHE A 148 -17.63 7.78 1.58
N ARG A 149 -18.05 7.78 2.85
CA ARG A 149 -17.88 8.90 3.76
C ARG A 149 -16.62 8.68 4.60
N VAL A 150 -15.64 9.57 4.48
CA VAL A 150 -14.46 9.58 5.34
C VAL A 150 -14.90 10.00 6.75
N GLU A 151 -14.79 9.12 7.73
CA GLU A 151 -15.15 9.41 9.13
C GLU A 151 -13.95 9.97 9.90
N HIS A 152 -12.75 9.43 9.65
CA HIS A 152 -11.52 9.88 10.29
C HIS A 152 -10.32 9.80 9.35
N GLN A 153 -9.37 10.72 9.54
CA GLN A 153 -8.02 10.64 9.00
C GLN A 153 -6.98 10.85 10.10
N TYR A 154 -5.98 9.96 10.15
CA TYR A 154 -4.90 9.97 11.14
C TYR A 154 -3.52 9.97 10.46
N ALA A 155 -2.51 10.42 11.19
CA ALA A 155 -1.11 10.39 10.76
C ALA A 155 -0.47 9.00 10.95
N ASP A 156 -1.02 8.18 11.84
CA ASP A 156 -0.52 6.85 12.19
C ASP A 156 -1.63 5.97 12.80
N TRP A 157 -1.30 4.71 13.07
CA TRP A 157 -2.24 3.71 13.63
C TRP A 157 -2.54 3.92 15.12
N ASP A 158 -1.78 4.79 15.79
CA ASP A 158 -2.05 5.24 17.16
C ASP A 158 -3.07 6.38 17.22
N LYS A 159 -3.65 6.73 16.05
CA LYS A 159 -4.69 7.75 15.88
C LYS A 159 -4.21 9.16 16.16
N THR A 160 -2.92 9.44 15.94
CA THR A 160 -2.42 10.81 15.94
C THR A 160 -3.22 11.63 14.93
N PRO A 161 -3.72 12.83 15.30
CA PRO A 161 -4.47 13.67 14.37
C PRO A 161 -3.66 13.95 13.10
N PHE A 162 -4.30 13.80 11.93
CA PHE A 162 -3.67 14.14 10.67
C PHE A 162 -3.34 15.64 10.60
N SER A 163 -2.15 15.95 10.09
CA SER A 163 -1.74 17.28 9.65
C SER A 163 -1.29 17.22 8.20
N PRO A 164 -1.33 18.32 7.43
CA PRO A 164 -0.84 18.35 6.05
C PRO A 164 0.61 17.87 5.88
N SER A 165 1.45 18.02 6.90
CA SER A 165 2.85 17.57 6.91
C SER A 165 3.06 16.15 7.42
N SER A 166 1.99 15.44 7.79
CA SER A 166 2.07 14.04 8.23
C SER A 166 2.59 13.17 7.09
N SER A 167 3.48 12.22 7.35
CA SER A 167 4.05 11.36 6.31
C SER A 167 3.10 10.29 5.80
N SER A 168 2.01 10.01 6.53
CA SER A 168 0.98 9.03 6.17
C SER A 168 -0.42 9.59 6.36
N ILE A 169 -1.37 9.01 5.63
CA ILE A 169 -2.81 9.26 5.72
C ILE A 169 -3.46 7.91 5.99
N ILE A 170 -3.97 7.71 7.21
CA ILE A 170 -4.80 6.56 7.54
C ILE A 170 -6.26 6.99 7.43
N SER A 171 -6.97 6.47 6.45
CA SER A 171 -8.38 6.79 6.22
C SER A 171 -9.28 5.71 6.79
N VAL A 172 -10.24 6.11 7.63
CA VAL A 172 -11.35 5.26 8.09
C VAL A 172 -12.62 5.75 7.42
N CYS A 173 -13.19 4.91 6.56
CA CYS A 173 -14.29 5.25 5.68
C CYS A 173 -15.50 4.37 5.95
N ARG A 174 -16.69 4.96 5.80
CA ARG A 174 -17.97 4.27 5.88
C ARG A 174 -18.58 4.16 4.49
N LYS A 175 -19.07 2.96 4.14
CA LYS A 175 -19.91 2.80 2.95
C LYS A 175 -21.27 3.47 3.15
N CYS A 176 -21.62 4.36 2.23
CA CYS A 176 -22.91 5.05 2.16
C CYS A 176 -23.96 4.24 1.38
#